data_AF-A0A1T2X0L4-F1
#
_entry.id   AF-A0A1T2X0L4-F1
#
_cell.length_a   1.000
_cell.length_b   1.000
_cell.length_c   1.000
_cell.angle_alpha   90.00
_cell.angle_beta   90.00
_cell.angle_gamma   90.00
#
_symmetry.space_group_name_H-M   'P 1'
#
loop_
_entity.id
_entity.type
_entity.pdbx_description
1 polymer ?
#
loop_
_entity_poly.entity_id
_entity_poly.type
_entity_poly.pdbx_seq_one_letter_code
_entity_poly.pdbx_strand_id
1 'polypeptide(L)'
;MTNDEQNKYRFSEAPIWEMQRSYFEEQGIKAWQSEDVPQYITSNPMIAVAYAEMIFGFLQDRARLGYITEPITILELGAGSGRLAFHVLKELCELRDFAGMEIPSFRYIMSDLPVKNIAYWQQHASLLPFVEQGILDFALFDAVHDTELHLTQSKDMIRPSDLQQPLLVIANYFFDSIPQELIYVGEGNIYECQVSFQFPEEVDANHPSDVLQNMIPAYHYHRAAEYEQESYPYRSVIELYQQKLEDSHILFPAVGLTCLERLGQLSQAGFLLLTADKGDHRIENWEFAEPPELIHHGSFSITANYHAIQHVFEQKGAASLFTSHHYRNLNVGCILMLQEPMSYANTRLAYQRFVHRFGPDDFFSIKEWFDEYLDHMKLSQILSFWRLGGYDAQLFLQSAAHMSNLILTSSDEEMLDIRHGIQLMWDGYYPMEEKHDLALACGMLLYEMCLYEEALAFFERSKHDEPNLSSAVFYNIAICYYEVGNVECAMDYTHRALAIEPEHEGALDLLRVLSV
;
A
#
# COMPACT_ATOMS: atom_id res chain seq x y z
N MET A 1 -48.04 -19.25 -2.05
CA MET A 1 -46.65 -19.72 -2.23
C MET A 1 -46.11 -18.97 -3.43
N THR A 2 -45.64 -17.76 -3.20
CA THR A 2 -44.85 -17.01 -4.18
C THR A 2 -43.46 -17.61 -4.15
N ASN A 3 -43.07 -18.30 -5.22
CA ASN A 3 -41.67 -18.65 -5.47
C ASN A 3 -40.95 -17.32 -5.71
N ASP A 4 -40.35 -16.74 -4.68
CA ASP A 4 -39.21 -15.84 -4.89
C ASP A 4 -38.03 -16.74 -5.26
N GLU A 5 -37.90 -17.05 -6.54
CA GLU A 5 -36.65 -17.60 -7.06
C GLU A 5 -35.58 -16.51 -6.91
N GLN A 6 -34.79 -16.61 -5.84
CA GLN A 6 -33.61 -15.76 -5.70
C GLN A 6 -32.70 -15.98 -6.90
N ASN A 7 -32.39 -14.90 -7.62
CA ASN A 7 -31.45 -14.94 -8.73
C ASN A 7 -30.11 -15.49 -8.24
N LYS A 8 -29.63 -16.53 -8.91
CA LYS A 8 -28.29 -17.11 -8.71
C LYS A 8 -27.36 -16.53 -9.75
N TYR A 9 -26.19 -16.09 -9.32
CA TYR A 9 -25.15 -15.53 -10.17
C TYR A 9 -23.91 -16.40 -10.09
N ARG A 10 -23.18 -16.58 -11.20
CA ARG A 10 -21.81 -17.06 -11.14
C ARG A 10 -21.01 -16.12 -10.22
N PHE A 11 -20.17 -16.65 -9.34
CA PHE A 11 -19.54 -15.84 -8.29
C PHE A 11 -18.78 -14.62 -8.86
N SER A 12 -18.06 -14.77 -9.98
CA SER A 12 -17.35 -13.70 -10.69
C SER A 12 -18.25 -12.65 -11.37
N GLU A 13 -19.53 -12.96 -11.55
CA GLU A 13 -20.54 -12.11 -12.23
C GLU A 13 -21.60 -11.60 -11.24
N ALA A 14 -21.40 -11.89 -9.95
CA ALA A 14 -22.31 -11.49 -8.90
C ALA A 14 -22.35 -9.95 -8.74
N PRO A 15 -23.52 -9.35 -8.40
CA PRO A 15 -23.66 -7.90 -8.24
C PRO A 15 -22.69 -7.25 -7.25
N ILE A 16 -22.13 -8.03 -6.31
CA ILE A 16 -21.14 -7.55 -5.34
C ILE A 16 -19.92 -6.89 -6.00
N TRP A 17 -19.49 -7.37 -7.17
CA TRP A 17 -18.33 -6.80 -7.87
C TRP A 17 -18.60 -5.41 -8.44
N GLU A 18 -19.81 -5.20 -8.96
CA GLU A 18 -20.23 -3.88 -9.46
C GLU A 18 -20.49 -2.91 -8.30
N MET A 19 -21.02 -3.41 -7.18
CA MET A 19 -21.16 -2.61 -5.96
C MET A 19 -19.80 -2.17 -5.41
N GLN A 20 -18.81 -3.06 -5.40
CA GLN A 20 -17.42 -2.72 -5.01
C GLN A 20 -16.80 -1.69 -5.95
N ARG A 21 -16.95 -1.88 -7.27
CA ARG A 21 -16.53 -0.90 -8.28
C ARG A 21 -17.14 0.47 -8.01
N SER A 22 -18.45 0.52 -7.82
CA SER A 22 -19.20 1.75 -7.55
C SER A 22 -18.71 2.42 -6.26
N TYR A 23 -18.48 1.66 -5.19
CA TYR A 23 -17.94 2.19 -3.93
C TYR A 23 -16.62 2.94 -4.13
N PHE A 24 -15.65 2.34 -4.82
CA PHE A 24 -14.35 2.98 -5.06
C PHE A 24 -14.45 4.21 -5.99
N GLU A 25 -15.30 4.17 -7.02
CA GLU A 25 -15.55 5.33 -7.90
C GLU A 25 -16.25 6.49 -7.16
N GLU A 26 -17.16 6.17 -6.24
CA GLU A 26 -17.88 7.15 -5.41
C GLU A 26 -16.98 7.77 -4.33
N GLN A 27 -16.22 6.95 -3.60
CA GLN A 27 -15.34 7.44 -2.53
C GLN A 27 -14.09 8.12 -3.09
N GLY A 28 -13.44 7.53 -4.10
CA GLY A 28 -12.11 7.94 -4.52
C GLY A 28 -11.15 8.00 -3.33
N ILE A 29 -10.30 9.03 -3.28
CA ILE A 29 -9.27 9.19 -2.23
C ILE A 29 -9.81 9.11 -0.80
N LYS A 30 -11.10 9.42 -0.59
CA LYS A 30 -11.74 9.37 0.73
C LYS A 30 -11.72 7.98 1.35
N ALA A 31 -11.79 6.91 0.55
CA ALA A 31 -11.73 5.52 1.05
C ALA A 31 -10.46 5.25 1.87
N TRP A 32 -9.37 5.96 1.56
CA TRP A 32 -8.09 5.86 2.27
C TRP A 32 -7.93 6.90 3.38
N GLN A 33 -8.52 8.09 3.24
CA GLN A 33 -8.44 9.18 4.24
C GLN A 33 -9.33 8.91 5.46
N SER A 34 -10.47 8.23 5.30
CA SER A 34 -11.36 7.86 6.40
C SER A 34 -10.84 6.69 7.24
N GLU A 35 -9.78 6.01 6.78
CA GLU A 35 -9.26 4.74 7.30
C GLU A 35 -10.24 3.55 7.14
N ASP A 36 -11.25 3.68 6.26
CA ASP A 36 -12.20 2.59 5.97
C ASP A 36 -11.50 1.40 5.27
N VAL A 37 -10.51 1.70 4.42
CA VAL A 37 -9.70 0.70 3.71
C VAL A 37 -8.30 0.62 4.34
N PRO A 38 -7.93 -0.51 4.98
CA PRO A 38 -6.59 -0.72 5.50
C PRO A 38 -5.53 -0.67 4.39
N GLN A 39 -4.51 0.17 4.57
CA GLN A 39 -3.47 0.38 3.55
C GLN A 39 -2.03 0.30 4.09
N TYR A 40 -1.83 0.34 5.41
CA TYR A 40 -0.49 0.52 5.98
C TYR A 40 0.50 -0.58 5.57
N ILE A 41 0.09 -1.85 5.66
CA ILE A 41 0.99 -2.99 5.42
C ILE A 41 1.55 -3.01 3.99
N THR A 42 0.83 -2.42 3.03
CA THR A 42 1.23 -2.32 1.62
C THR A 42 1.72 -0.93 1.20
N SER A 43 1.68 0.07 2.10
CA SER A 43 1.94 1.49 1.78
C SER A 43 2.83 2.18 2.83
N ASN A 44 3.93 1.54 3.22
CA ASN A 44 4.92 2.08 4.17
C ASN A 44 6.34 2.05 3.58
N PRO A 45 7.31 2.77 4.16
CA PRO A 45 8.68 2.81 3.65
C PRO A 45 9.35 1.42 3.55
N MET A 46 9.02 0.48 4.43
CA MET A 46 9.66 -0.84 4.44
C MET A 46 9.36 -1.62 3.14
N ILE A 47 8.09 -1.76 2.76
CA ILE A 47 7.72 -2.43 1.51
C ILE A 47 8.21 -1.65 0.28
N ALA A 48 8.22 -0.33 0.36
CA ALA A 48 8.75 0.51 -0.71
C ALA A 48 10.26 0.28 -0.95
N VAL A 49 11.06 0.15 0.11
CA VAL A 49 12.48 -0.21 0.02
C VAL A 49 12.66 -1.58 -0.61
N ALA A 50 11.88 -2.58 -0.19
CA ALA A 50 11.93 -3.91 -0.81
C ALA A 50 11.66 -3.85 -2.32
N TYR A 51 10.68 -3.04 -2.74
CA TYR A 51 10.33 -2.88 -4.15
C TYR A 51 11.39 -2.09 -4.91
N ALA A 52 11.87 -0.97 -4.36
CA ALA A 52 12.92 -0.17 -4.97
C ALA A 52 14.22 -0.98 -5.17
N GLU A 53 14.61 -1.81 -4.21
CA GLU A 53 15.78 -2.70 -4.32
C GLU A 53 15.59 -3.77 -5.42
N MET A 54 14.40 -4.37 -5.52
CA MET A 54 14.09 -5.33 -6.58
C MET A 54 14.06 -4.67 -7.97
N ILE A 55 13.45 -3.48 -8.08
CA ILE A 55 13.40 -2.70 -9.32
C ILE A 55 14.82 -2.26 -9.70
N PHE A 56 15.61 -1.75 -8.76
CA PHE A 56 17.00 -1.35 -8.99
C PHE A 56 17.85 -2.55 -9.46
N GLY A 57 17.72 -3.71 -8.79
CA GLY A 57 18.36 -4.94 -9.24
C GLY A 57 17.93 -5.36 -10.65
N PHE A 58 16.64 -5.17 -10.99
CA PHE A 58 16.15 -5.38 -12.35
C PHE A 58 16.81 -4.44 -13.37
N LEU A 59 16.91 -3.14 -13.07
CA LEU A 59 17.60 -2.17 -13.93
C LEU A 59 19.07 -2.54 -14.14
N GLN A 60 19.76 -3.01 -13.10
CA GLN A 60 21.14 -3.51 -13.20
C GLN A 60 21.25 -4.74 -14.11
N ASP A 61 20.31 -5.68 -14.00
CA ASP A 61 20.26 -6.87 -14.86
C ASP A 61 19.99 -6.50 -16.33
N ARG A 62 19.11 -5.53 -16.59
CA ARG A 62 18.86 -5.00 -17.94
C ARG A 62 20.10 -4.30 -18.52
N ALA A 63 20.78 -3.48 -17.72
CA ALA A 63 22.02 -2.82 -18.13
C ALA A 63 23.12 -3.83 -18.46
N ARG A 64 23.28 -4.89 -17.65
CA ARG A 64 24.22 -6.00 -17.90
C ARG A 64 23.97 -6.69 -19.24
N LEU A 65 22.69 -6.78 -19.64
CA LEU A 65 22.27 -7.34 -20.93
C LEU A 65 22.40 -6.35 -22.10
N GLY A 66 22.82 -5.11 -21.84
CA GLY A 66 23.02 -4.06 -22.85
C GLY A 66 21.78 -3.20 -23.14
N TYR A 67 20.69 -3.36 -22.38
CA TYR A 67 19.44 -2.62 -22.58
C TYR A 67 19.40 -1.36 -21.71
N ILE A 68 20.06 -0.29 -22.18
CA ILE A 68 20.22 0.98 -21.43
C ILE A 68 19.49 2.18 -22.03
N THR A 69 19.04 2.10 -23.29
CA THR A 69 18.54 3.27 -24.03
C THR A 69 17.06 3.56 -23.85
N GLU A 70 16.21 2.53 -23.87
CA GLU A 70 14.76 2.70 -23.70
C GLU A 70 14.42 2.67 -22.21
N PRO A 71 13.53 3.56 -21.72
CA PRO A 71 13.10 3.51 -20.34
C PRO A 71 12.34 2.21 -20.00
N ILE A 72 12.55 1.67 -18.80
CA ILE A 72 11.64 0.66 -18.24
C ILE A 72 10.33 1.33 -17.86
N THR A 73 9.21 0.79 -18.35
CA THR A 73 7.89 1.16 -17.84
C THR A 73 7.56 0.36 -16.58
N ILE A 74 7.26 1.07 -15.50
CA ILE A 74 6.78 0.52 -14.24
C ILE A 74 5.31 0.91 -14.09
N LEU A 75 4.39 -0.05 -14.08
CA LEU A 75 2.96 0.15 -13.94
C LEU A 75 2.49 -0.33 -12.57
N GLU A 76 2.00 0.56 -11.73
CA GLU A 76 1.30 0.21 -10.50
C GLU A 76 -0.21 0.12 -10.76
N LEU A 77 -0.78 -1.05 -10.48
CA LEU A 77 -2.21 -1.34 -10.60
C LEU A 77 -2.90 -1.07 -9.26
N GLY A 78 -3.96 -0.26 -9.28
CA GLY A 78 -4.70 0.09 -8.08
C GLY A 78 -3.85 0.87 -7.08
N ALA A 79 -3.17 1.93 -7.53
CA ALA A 79 -2.22 2.68 -6.69
C ALA A 79 -2.88 3.42 -5.50
N GLY A 80 -4.22 3.46 -5.44
CA GLY A 80 -5.00 3.89 -4.29
C GLY A 80 -4.67 5.30 -3.82
N SER A 81 -4.09 5.43 -2.62
CA SER A 81 -3.70 6.74 -2.09
C SER A 81 -2.50 7.37 -2.81
N GLY A 82 -1.70 6.58 -3.53
CA GLY A 82 -0.44 6.97 -4.15
C GLY A 82 0.75 7.02 -3.18
N ARG A 83 0.55 6.62 -1.93
CA ARG A 83 1.58 6.62 -0.89
C ARG A 83 2.73 5.65 -1.20
N LEU A 84 2.42 4.43 -1.65
CA LEU A 84 3.44 3.46 -2.07
C LEU A 84 4.28 4.00 -3.23
N ALA A 85 3.63 4.49 -4.28
CA ALA A 85 4.28 5.09 -5.45
C ALA A 85 5.32 6.15 -5.05
N PHE A 86 4.94 7.07 -4.17
CA PHE A 86 5.83 8.11 -3.66
C PHE A 86 7.07 7.52 -2.98
N HIS A 87 6.88 6.58 -2.04
CA HIS A 87 8.01 5.98 -1.32
C HIS A 87 8.93 5.18 -2.26
N VAL A 88 8.36 4.42 -3.20
CA VAL A 88 9.15 3.66 -4.19
C VAL A 88 9.93 4.61 -5.10
N LEU A 89 9.30 5.68 -5.60
CA LEU A 89 9.97 6.68 -6.45
C LEU A 89 11.11 7.37 -5.73
N LYS A 90 10.90 7.79 -4.47
CA LYS A 90 11.92 8.41 -3.63
C LYS A 90 13.12 7.49 -3.45
N GLU A 91 12.88 6.28 -2.94
CA GLU A 91 13.94 5.30 -2.66
C GLU A 91 14.67 4.87 -3.95
N LEU A 92 13.94 4.61 -5.04
CA LEU A 92 14.55 4.19 -6.30
C LEU A 92 15.42 5.29 -6.91
N CYS A 93 15.01 6.57 -6.80
CA CYS A 93 15.84 7.69 -7.21
C CYS A 93 17.10 7.81 -6.33
N GLU A 94 16.97 7.66 -5.02
CA GLU A 94 18.10 7.68 -4.08
C GLU A 94 19.10 6.55 -4.37
N LEU A 95 18.63 5.31 -4.58
CA LEU A 95 19.46 4.17 -4.96
C LEU A 95 20.19 4.41 -6.30
N ARG A 96 19.49 4.91 -7.32
CA ARG A 96 20.07 5.26 -8.62
C ARG A 96 21.17 6.30 -8.47
N ASP A 97 20.88 7.39 -7.78
CA ASP A 97 21.77 8.54 -7.64
C ASP A 97 22.99 8.19 -6.79
N PHE A 98 22.79 7.41 -5.72
CA PHE A 98 23.86 6.90 -4.87
C PHE A 98 24.79 5.95 -5.62
N ALA A 99 24.24 5.01 -6.40
CA ALA A 99 25.04 4.03 -7.13
C ALA A 99 25.86 4.67 -8.26
N GLY A 100 25.36 5.74 -8.88
CA GLY A 100 26.09 6.51 -9.90
C GLY A 100 26.52 5.68 -11.12
N MET A 101 25.77 4.61 -11.43
CA MET A 101 26.07 3.68 -12.51
C MET A 101 25.14 3.86 -13.71
N GLU A 102 25.61 3.47 -14.90
CA GLU A 102 24.80 3.52 -16.12
C GLU A 102 23.77 2.36 -16.11
N ILE A 103 22.51 2.73 -15.92
CA ILE A 103 21.34 1.85 -15.98
C ILE A 103 20.26 2.48 -16.86
N PRO A 104 19.34 1.69 -17.45
CA PRO A 104 18.21 2.28 -18.16
C PRO A 104 17.42 3.22 -17.24
N SER A 105 16.97 4.35 -17.79
CA SER A 105 15.97 5.19 -17.13
C SER A 105 14.67 4.43 -16.91
N PHE A 106 13.75 4.99 -16.14
CA PHE A 106 12.42 4.41 -15.94
C PHE A 106 11.33 5.47 -16.02
N ARG A 107 10.11 5.01 -16.30
CA ARG A 107 8.88 5.79 -16.16
C ARG A 107 7.90 4.99 -15.30
N TYR A 108 7.52 5.56 -14.18
CA TYR A 108 6.51 5.05 -13.27
C TYR A 108 5.13 5.54 -13.73
N ILE A 109 4.15 4.64 -13.80
CA ILE A 109 2.77 4.92 -14.17
C ILE A 109 1.92 4.43 -13.00
N MET A 110 1.31 5.37 -12.29
CA MET A 110 0.29 5.02 -11.31
C MET A 110 -1.04 4.87 -12.04
N SER A 111 -1.72 3.74 -11.83
CA SER A 111 -3.02 3.50 -12.44
C SER A 111 -4.08 3.14 -11.40
N ASP A 112 -5.31 3.55 -11.69
CA ASP A 112 -6.48 3.16 -10.92
C ASP A 112 -7.72 3.15 -11.79
N LEU A 113 -8.80 2.61 -11.23
CA LEU A 113 -10.14 2.70 -11.81
C LEU A 113 -10.86 4.02 -11.41
N PRO A 114 -10.81 4.50 -10.15
CA PRO A 114 -11.46 5.75 -9.78
C PRO A 114 -10.73 6.98 -10.34
N VAL A 115 -11.37 7.70 -11.27
CA VAL A 115 -10.84 8.97 -11.83
C VAL A 115 -10.54 10.01 -10.74
N LYS A 116 -11.24 9.96 -9.61
CA LYS A 116 -10.99 10.83 -8.45
C LYS A 116 -9.61 10.63 -7.83
N ASN A 117 -9.08 9.41 -7.82
CA ASN A 117 -7.72 9.13 -7.34
C ASN A 117 -6.70 9.76 -8.26
N ILE A 118 -6.88 9.60 -9.57
CA ILE A 118 -6.04 10.23 -10.59
C ILE A 118 -6.03 11.74 -10.41
N ALA A 119 -7.21 12.37 -10.31
CA ALA A 119 -7.31 13.82 -10.12
C ALA A 119 -6.63 14.31 -8.82
N TYR A 120 -6.64 13.50 -7.76
CA TYR A 120 -5.93 13.78 -6.52
C TYR A 120 -4.41 13.73 -6.71
N TRP A 121 -3.87 12.66 -7.30
CA TRP A 121 -2.42 12.51 -7.53
C TRP A 121 -1.85 13.62 -8.41
N GLN A 122 -2.60 14.02 -9.45
CA GLN A 122 -2.21 15.09 -10.36
C GLN A 122 -2.01 16.45 -9.68
N GLN A 123 -2.60 16.64 -8.50
CA GLN A 123 -2.51 17.88 -7.71
C GLN A 123 -1.61 17.70 -6.48
N HIS A 124 -1.10 16.49 -6.24
CA HIS A 124 -0.41 16.16 -5.01
C HIS A 124 1.01 16.72 -5.00
N ALA A 125 1.30 17.64 -4.06
CA ALA A 125 2.57 18.36 -3.99
C ALA A 125 3.80 17.43 -3.96
N SER A 126 3.73 16.31 -3.24
CA SER A 126 4.84 15.35 -3.15
C SER A 126 5.08 14.55 -4.45
N LEU A 127 4.12 14.53 -5.38
CA LEU A 127 4.24 13.82 -6.67
C LEU A 127 4.68 14.74 -7.82
N LEU A 128 4.36 16.04 -7.74
CA LEU A 128 4.70 17.03 -8.77
C LEU A 128 6.18 17.01 -9.19
N PRO A 129 7.17 16.91 -8.26
CA PRO A 129 8.58 16.87 -8.67
C PRO A 129 8.91 15.69 -9.59
N PHE A 130 8.26 14.53 -9.42
CA PHE A 130 8.48 13.36 -10.27
C PHE A 130 7.82 13.51 -11.65
N VAL A 131 6.67 14.19 -11.70
CA VAL A 131 5.99 14.54 -12.97
C VAL A 131 6.83 15.54 -13.76
N GLU A 132 7.35 16.58 -13.11
CA GLU A 132 8.22 17.60 -13.74
C GLU A 132 9.52 17.01 -14.28
N GLN A 133 10.07 16.00 -13.59
CA GLN A 133 11.22 15.22 -14.06
C GLN A 133 10.90 14.28 -15.23
N GLY A 134 9.61 14.07 -15.55
CA GLY A 134 9.16 13.16 -16.61
C GLY A 134 9.26 11.67 -16.28
N ILE A 135 9.42 11.33 -14.99
CA ILE A 135 9.55 9.95 -14.51
C ILE A 135 8.27 9.39 -13.90
N LEU A 136 7.24 10.23 -13.67
CA LEU A 136 5.92 9.81 -13.20
C LEU A 136 4.82 10.24 -14.19
N ASP A 137 3.91 9.33 -14.52
CA ASP A 137 2.68 9.55 -15.27
C ASP A 137 1.50 8.83 -14.60
N PHE A 138 0.28 9.07 -15.07
CA PHE A 138 -0.94 8.45 -14.53
C PHE A 138 -1.82 7.89 -15.64
N ALA A 139 -2.52 6.79 -15.36
CA ALA A 139 -3.46 6.17 -16.29
C ALA A 139 -4.76 5.76 -15.60
N LEU A 140 -5.88 5.87 -16.31
CA LEU A 140 -7.10 5.13 -15.97
C LEU A 140 -6.92 3.70 -16.50
N PHE A 141 -7.19 2.69 -15.69
CA PHE A 141 -7.05 1.30 -16.11
C PHE A 141 -8.13 0.39 -15.50
N ASP A 142 -8.88 -0.29 -16.36
CA ASP A 142 -9.82 -1.35 -16.00
C ASP A 142 -9.20 -2.74 -16.21
N ALA A 143 -8.93 -3.41 -15.09
CA ALA A 143 -8.37 -4.75 -15.03
C ALA A 143 -9.18 -5.82 -15.78
N VAL A 144 -10.46 -5.58 -16.06
CA VAL A 144 -11.32 -6.53 -16.75
C VAL A 144 -11.24 -6.37 -18.28
N HIS A 145 -11.18 -5.14 -18.76
CA HIS A 145 -11.43 -4.83 -20.18
C HIS A 145 -10.24 -4.25 -20.93
N ASP A 146 -9.38 -3.47 -20.25
CA ASP A 146 -8.38 -2.68 -20.95
C ASP A 146 -7.24 -3.54 -21.51
N THR A 147 -6.76 -3.10 -22.67
CA THR A 147 -5.68 -3.72 -23.47
C THR A 147 -4.58 -2.73 -23.83
N GLU A 148 -4.78 -1.45 -23.51
CA GLU A 148 -3.90 -0.33 -23.84
C GLU A 148 -3.83 0.59 -22.61
N LEU A 149 -2.76 1.37 -22.47
CA LEU A 149 -2.63 2.38 -21.41
C LEU A 149 -2.71 3.77 -22.02
N HIS A 150 -3.68 4.57 -21.57
CA HIS A 150 -3.85 5.96 -21.97
C HIS A 150 -3.26 6.88 -20.91
N LEU A 151 -2.09 7.47 -21.19
CA LEU A 151 -1.37 8.28 -20.21
C LEU A 151 -1.93 9.69 -20.15
N THR A 152 -2.16 10.17 -18.94
CA THR A 152 -2.88 11.43 -18.71
C THR A 152 -1.96 12.65 -18.67
N GLN A 153 -0.67 12.51 -18.32
CA GLN A 153 0.28 13.62 -18.34
C GLN A 153 0.95 13.76 -19.70
N SER A 154 1.65 12.72 -20.15
CA SER A 154 2.35 12.73 -21.44
C SER A 154 1.41 12.77 -22.65
N LYS A 155 0.17 12.27 -22.49
CA LYS A 155 -0.78 11.99 -23.58
C LYS A 155 -0.33 10.88 -24.52
N ASP A 156 0.68 10.12 -24.13
CA ASP A 156 1.12 8.91 -24.83
C ASP A 156 0.06 7.80 -24.70
N MET A 157 0.09 6.87 -25.65
CA MET A 157 -0.72 5.66 -25.61
C MET A 157 0.21 4.46 -25.79
N ILE A 158 0.18 3.53 -24.83
CA ILE A 158 0.97 2.30 -24.90
C ILE A 158 0.05 1.18 -25.35
N ARG A 159 0.32 0.65 -26.54
CA ARG A 159 -0.43 -0.44 -27.17
C ARG A 159 0.34 -1.76 -27.11
N PRO A 160 -0.32 -2.89 -27.45
CA PRO A 160 0.36 -4.17 -27.61
C PRO A 160 1.61 -4.05 -28.48
N SER A 161 2.74 -4.55 -27.96
CA SER A 161 4.07 -4.57 -28.57
C SER A 161 4.76 -3.20 -28.75
N ASP A 162 4.26 -2.13 -28.14
CA ASP A 162 4.93 -0.82 -28.21
C ASP A 162 6.25 -0.80 -27.40
N LEU A 163 6.31 -1.49 -26.26
CA LEU A 163 7.51 -1.51 -25.40
C LEU A 163 8.52 -2.56 -25.89
N GLN A 164 9.79 -2.17 -26.07
CA GLN A 164 10.88 -3.13 -26.37
C GLN A 164 11.52 -3.67 -25.09
N GLN A 165 11.44 -2.90 -24.00
CA GLN A 165 11.85 -3.37 -22.68
C GLN A 165 10.69 -4.10 -21.98
N PRO A 166 10.98 -4.99 -21.01
CA PRO A 166 9.92 -5.63 -20.22
C PRO A 166 9.07 -4.62 -19.45
N LEU A 167 7.78 -4.88 -19.34
CA LEU A 167 6.88 -4.15 -18.46
C LEU A 167 7.11 -4.63 -17.02
N LEU A 168 7.36 -3.72 -16.09
CA LEU A 168 7.36 -4.03 -14.67
C LEU A 168 5.98 -3.67 -14.10
N VAL A 169 5.30 -4.64 -13.50
CA VAL A 169 3.96 -4.48 -12.92
C VAL A 169 4.05 -4.57 -11.41
N ILE A 170 3.41 -3.65 -10.70
CA ILE A 170 3.21 -3.69 -9.25
C ILE A 170 1.71 -3.86 -9.00
N ALA A 171 1.32 -4.84 -8.17
CA ALA A 171 -0.08 -5.14 -7.87
C ALA A 171 -0.24 -5.50 -6.38
N ASN A 172 -0.56 -4.49 -5.56
CA ASN A 172 -0.74 -4.68 -4.11
C ASN A 172 -2.22 -4.55 -3.76
N TYR A 173 -2.75 -5.49 -2.96
CA TYR A 173 -4.18 -5.55 -2.62
C TYR A 173 -5.07 -5.40 -3.86
N PHE A 174 -4.63 -6.07 -4.93
CA PHE A 174 -5.22 -5.93 -6.26
C PHE A 174 -5.96 -7.21 -6.63
N PHE A 175 -5.31 -8.36 -6.50
CA PHE A 175 -5.93 -9.64 -6.86
C PHE A 175 -6.99 -10.08 -5.84
N ASP A 176 -6.92 -9.59 -4.60
CA ASP A 176 -7.95 -9.80 -3.57
C ASP A 176 -9.23 -8.96 -3.79
N SER A 177 -9.18 -7.98 -4.69
CA SER A 177 -10.19 -6.94 -4.86
C SER A 177 -10.83 -6.91 -6.26
N ILE A 178 -10.41 -7.80 -7.17
CA ILE A 178 -11.01 -7.97 -8.50
C ILE A 178 -11.79 -9.28 -8.61
N PRO A 179 -12.72 -9.41 -9.59
CA PRO A 179 -13.54 -10.60 -9.70
C PRO A 179 -12.74 -11.90 -9.85
N GLN A 180 -13.13 -12.91 -9.08
CA GLN A 180 -12.60 -14.27 -9.15
C GLN A 180 -13.76 -15.26 -9.36
N GLU A 181 -13.50 -16.38 -10.03
CA GLU A 181 -14.42 -17.51 -9.98
C GLU A 181 -14.35 -18.19 -8.62
N LEU A 182 -15.43 -18.87 -8.23
CA LEU A 182 -15.42 -19.77 -7.08
C LEU A 182 -15.68 -21.18 -7.58
N ILE A 183 -14.65 -22.03 -7.46
CA ILE A 183 -14.67 -23.43 -7.87
C ILE A 183 -14.74 -24.30 -6.61
N TYR A 184 -15.54 -25.35 -6.65
CA TYR A 184 -15.53 -26.39 -5.63
C TYR A 184 -14.98 -27.69 -6.22
N VAL A 185 -14.03 -28.31 -5.53
CA VAL A 185 -13.45 -29.60 -5.90
C VAL A 185 -14.00 -30.65 -4.94
N GLY A 186 -14.70 -31.66 -5.48
CA GLY A 186 -15.27 -32.73 -4.66
C GLY A 186 -15.53 -34.00 -5.47
N GLU A 187 -15.29 -35.16 -4.86
CA GLU A 187 -15.40 -36.48 -5.47
C GLU A 187 -14.60 -36.60 -6.78
N GLY A 188 -13.43 -35.96 -6.86
CA GLY A 188 -12.60 -35.89 -8.07
C GLY A 188 -13.26 -35.15 -9.23
N ASN A 189 -14.22 -34.26 -8.97
CA ASN A 189 -14.97 -33.48 -9.96
C ASN A 189 -14.86 -31.98 -9.65
N ILE A 190 -14.86 -31.17 -10.71
CA ILE A 190 -14.95 -29.71 -10.65
C ILE A 190 -16.40 -29.22 -10.69
N TYR A 191 -16.75 -28.35 -9.76
CA TYR A 191 -18.02 -27.67 -9.67
C TYR A 191 -17.79 -26.16 -9.72
N GLU A 192 -18.71 -25.44 -10.36
CA GLU A 192 -18.77 -23.99 -10.25
C GLU A 192 -19.76 -23.61 -9.15
N CYS A 193 -19.35 -22.64 -8.34
CA CYS A 193 -20.17 -22.08 -7.29
C CYS A 193 -20.90 -20.85 -7.80
N GLN A 194 -22.22 -20.92 -7.74
CA GLN A 194 -23.12 -19.79 -7.90
C GLN A 194 -23.49 -19.24 -6.52
N VAL A 195 -23.72 -17.94 -6.44
CA VAL A 195 -24.14 -17.25 -5.21
C VAL A 195 -25.50 -16.61 -5.40
N SER A 196 -26.33 -16.71 -4.37
CA SER A 196 -27.53 -15.88 -4.20
C SER A 196 -27.41 -15.10 -2.91
N PHE A 197 -27.99 -13.90 -2.86
CA PHE A 197 -27.91 -13.04 -1.68
C PHE A 197 -29.27 -12.89 -1.02
N GLN A 198 -29.28 -13.00 0.31
CA GLN A 198 -30.44 -12.63 1.11
C GLN A 198 -30.27 -11.18 1.55
N PHE A 199 -31.24 -10.33 1.21
CA PHE A 199 -31.30 -8.95 1.68
C PHE A 199 -32.23 -8.87 2.90
N PRO A 200 -31.81 -8.28 4.03
CA PRO A 200 -32.73 -8.01 5.13
C PRO A 200 -33.85 -7.06 4.66
N GLU A 201 -35.09 -7.27 5.11
CA GLU A 201 -36.28 -6.50 4.68
C GLU A 201 -36.22 -4.99 5.01
N GLU A 202 -35.24 -4.52 5.80
CA GLU A 202 -35.14 -3.16 6.34
C GLU A 202 -33.90 -2.35 5.89
N VAL A 203 -33.25 -2.69 4.76
CA VAL A 203 -32.10 -1.90 4.28
C VAL A 203 -32.54 -0.75 3.37
N ASP A 204 -32.21 0.48 3.72
CA ASP A 204 -32.41 1.67 2.88
C ASP A 204 -31.52 1.58 1.63
N ALA A 205 -32.13 1.34 0.47
CA ALA A 205 -31.42 1.11 -0.80
C ALA A 205 -30.67 2.34 -1.36
N ASN A 206 -30.62 3.45 -0.61
CA ASN A 206 -29.97 4.69 -1.02
C ASN A 206 -28.45 4.71 -0.79
N HIS A 207 -27.87 3.76 -0.03
CA HIS A 207 -26.43 3.65 0.21
C HIS A 207 -25.89 2.23 -0.11
N PRO A 208 -25.16 2.05 -1.24
CA PRO A 208 -24.61 0.74 -1.64
C PRO A 208 -23.70 0.09 -0.59
N SER A 209 -22.99 0.89 0.21
CA SER A 209 -22.15 0.42 1.33
C SER A 209 -22.94 -0.33 2.40
N ASP A 210 -24.15 0.15 2.70
CA ASP A 210 -24.99 -0.38 3.78
C ASP A 210 -25.69 -1.68 3.35
N VAL A 211 -25.94 -1.81 2.05
CA VAL A 211 -26.43 -3.04 1.43
C VAL A 211 -25.36 -4.12 1.46
N LEU A 212 -24.13 -3.81 1.04
CA LEU A 212 -23.01 -4.75 1.11
C LEU A 212 -22.81 -5.27 2.53
N GLN A 213 -22.84 -4.40 3.55
CA GLN A 213 -22.60 -4.78 4.95
C GLN A 213 -23.50 -5.87 5.52
N ASN A 214 -24.69 -6.07 4.96
CA ASN A 214 -25.70 -6.97 5.51
C ASN A 214 -26.05 -8.15 4.58
N MET A 215 -25.28 -8.37 3.51
CA MET A 215 -25.54 -9.45 2.55
C MET A 215 -25.02 -10.79 3.07
N ILE A 216 -25.92 -11.78 3.20
CA ILE A 216 -25.53 -13.16 3.53
C ILE A 216 -25.51 -13.98 2.24
N PRO A 217 -24.33 -14.48 1.79
CA PRO A 217 -24.25 -15.31 0.60
C PRO A 217 -24.75 -16.73 0.89
N ALA A 218 -25.52 -17.28 -0.04
CA ALA A 218 -25.84 -18.70 -0.11
C ALA A 218 -25.19 -19.30 -1.37
N TYR A 219 -24.37 -20.33 -1.17
CA TYR A 219 -23.62 -20.98 -2.23
C TYR A 219 -24.39 -22.18 -2.82
N HIS A 220 -24.38 -22.27 -4.15
CA HIS A 220 -25.03 -23.32 -4.93
C HIS A 220 -24.03 -23.92 -5.90
N TYR A 221 -24.03 -25.24 -6.06
CA TYR A 221 -23.01 -25.94 -6.83
C TYR A 221 -23.63 -26.58 -8.06
N HIS A 222 -22.96 -26.43 -9.20
CA HIS A 222 -23.26 -27.26 -10.38
C HIS A 222 -21.97 -27.84 -10.94
N ARG A 223 -22.08 -29.05 -11.50
CA ARG A 223 -20.94 -29.69 -12.18
C ARG A 223 -20.52 -28.78 -13.34
N ALA A 224 -19.22 -28.50 -13.43
CA ALA A 224 -18.66 -27.60 -14.44
C ALA A 224 -17.54 -28.31 -15.20
N ALA A 225 -17.92 -29.25 -16.08
CA ALA A 225 -16.99 -30.06 -16.87
C ALA A 225 -16.22 -29.23 -17.92
N GLU A 226 -16.65 -28.01 -18.21
CA GLU A 226 -16.00 -27.05 -19.09
C GLU A 226 -14.57 -26.69 -18.64
N TYR A 227 -14.32 -26.61 -17.33
CA TYR A 227 -12.98 -26.36 -16.78
C TYR A 227 -11.99 -27.51 -17.04
N GLU A 228 -12.51 -28.70 -17.31
CA GLU A 228 -11.74 -29.93 -17.53
C GLU A 228 -11.44 -30.17 -19.03
N GLN A 229 -12.04 -29.35 -19.93
CA GLN A 229 -11.87 -29.52 -21.37
C GLN A 229 -10.48 -29.09 -21.83
N GLU A 230 -9.94 -29.77 -22.85
CA GLU A 230 -8.62 -29.44 -23.42
C GLU A 230 -8.49 -28.00 -23.93
N SER A 231 -9.62 -27.39 -24.31
CA SER A 231 -9.68 -26.01 -24.78
C SER A 231 -9.65 -24.97 -23.66
N TYR A 232 -9.82 -25.36 -22.39
CA TYR A 232 -9.79 -24.41 -21.28
C TYR A 232 -8.35 -23.90 -21.06
N PRO A 233 -8.08 -22.58 -21.14
CA PRO A 233 -6.72 -22.05 -21.12
C PRO A 233 -5.91 -22.42 -19.87
N TYR A 234 -6.59 -22.64 -18.75
CA TYR A 234 -5.98 -22.94 -17.47
C TYR A 234 -6.22 -24.38 -17.01
N ARG A 235 -6.51 -25.29 -17.94
CA ARG A 235 -6.78 -26.71 -17.65
C ARG A 235 -5.72 -27.36 -16.75
N SER A 236 -4.44 -27.04 -16.94
CA SER A 236 -3.36 -27.70 -16.18
C SER A 236 -3.47 -27.51 -14.67
N VAL A 237 -3.83 -26.30 -14.22
CA VAL A 237 -4.01 -26.01 -12.79
C VAL A 237 -5.32 -26.60 -12.27
N ILE A 238 -6.38 -26.62 -13.09
CA ILE A 238 -7.64 -27.30 -12.76
C ILE A 238 -7.40 -28.82 -12.56
N GLU A 239 -6.67 -29.47 -13.45
CA GLU A 239 -6.30 -30.89 -13.32
C GLU A 239 -5.45 -31.14 -12.07
N LEU A 240 -4.54 -30.23 -11.73
CA LEU A 240 -3.76 -30.31 -10.49
C LEU A 240 -4.68 -30.26 -9.26
N TYR A 241 -5.62 -29.31 -9.22
CA TYR A 241 -6.59 -29.20 -8.13
C TYR A 241 -7.47 -30.43 -8.03
N GLN A 242 -7.99 -30.95 -9.15
CA GLN A 242 -8.77 -32.19 -9.18
C GLN A 242 -8.01 -33.40 -8.62
N GLN A 243 -6.69 -33.44 -8.78
CA GLN A 243 -5.85 -34.54 -8.30
C GLN A 243 -5.41 -34.41 -6.84
N LYS A 244 -5.36 -33.18 -6.31
CA LYS A 244 -4.72 -32.87 -5.02
C LYS A 244 -5.69 -32.43 -3.95
N LEU A 245 -6.79 -31.81 -4.34
CA LEU A 245 -7.75 -31.21 -3.43
C LEU A 245 -9.03 -32.03 -3.43
N GLU A 246 -9.70 -32.01 -2.29
CA GLU A 246 -10.98 -32.67 -2.06
C GLU A 246 -11.75 -31.82 -1.05
N ASP A 247 -13.07 -31.71 -1.23
CA ASP A 247 -13.96 -30.89 -0.40
C ASP A 247 -13.43 -29.46 -0.18
N SER A 248 -12.97 -28.83 -1.26
CA SER A 248 -12.20 -27.57 -1.20
C SER A 248 -12.79 -26.49 -2.10
N HIS A 249 -12.95 -25.28 -1.56
CA HIS A 249 -13.36 -24.09 -2.29
C HIS A 249 -12.15 -23.27 -2.73
N ILE A 250 -12.06 -23.02 -4.03
CA ILE A 250 -10.93 -22.37 -4.68
C ILE A 250 -11.41 -21.09 -5.32
N LEU A 251 -10.87 -19.96 -4.87
CA LEU A 251 -11.01 -18.70 -5.56
C LEU A 251 -10.06 -18.74 -6.75
N PHE A 252 -10.61 -18.87 -7.96
CA PHE A 252 -9.81 -19.02 -9.16
C PHE A 252 -9.66 -17.66 -9.88
N PRO A 253 -8.43 -17.20 -10.17
CA PRO A 253 -8.20 -15.80 -10.55
C PRO A 253 -8.20 -15.61 -12.07
N ALA A 254 -9.23 -16.05 -12.81
CA ALA A 254 -9.18 -15.98 -14.27
C ALA A 254 -9.09 -14.53 -14.80
N VAL A 255 -9.77 -13.58 -14.14
CA VAL A 255 -9.68 -12.14 -14.49
C VAL A 255 -8.26 -11.62 -14.28
N GLY A 256 -7.63 -11.93 -13.13
CA GLY A 256 -6.26 -11.54 -12.83
C GLY A 256 -5.24 -12.14 -13.79
N LEU A 257 -5.37 -13.43 -14.12
CA LEU A 257 -4.54 -14.11 -15.11
C LEU A 257 -4.66 -13.46 -16.49
N THR A 258 -5.90 -13.22 -16.94
CA THR A 258 -6.16 -12.60 -18.25
C THR A 258 -5.65 -11.15 -18.29
N CYS A 259 -5.79 -10.40 -17.19
CA CYS A 259 -5.23 -9.06 -17.06
C CYS A 259 -3.70 -9.06 -17.25
N LEU A 260 -2.98 -9.94 -16.54
CA LEU A 260 -1.53 -10.08 -16.68
C LEU A 260 -1.12 -10.52 -18.08
N GLU A 261 -1.88 -11.39 -18.74
CA GLU A 261 -1.63 -11.77 -20.13
C GLU A 261 -1.76 -10.57 -21.09
N ARG A 262 -2.81 -9.74 -20.93
CA ARG A 262 -3.01 -8.52 -21.76
C ARG A 262 -1.92 -7.48 -21.48
N LEU A 263 -1.56 -7.26 -20.23
CA LEU A 263 -0.44 -6.37 -19.85
C LEU A 263 0.90 -6.87 -20.40
N GLY A 264 1.14 -8.18 -20.34
CA GLY A 264 2.33 -8.80 -20.91
C GLY A 264 2.45 -8.58 -22.42
N GLN A 265 1.34 -8.40 -23.14
CA GLN A 265 1.33 -8.11 -24.58
C GLN A 265 1.76 -6.67 -24.91
N LEU A 266 1.77 -5.73 -23.95
CA LEU A 266 2.28 -4.37 -24.16
C LEU A 266 3.78 -4.35 -24.47
N SER A 267 4.50 -5.40 -24.06
CA SER A 267 5.94 -5.54 -24.18
C SER A 267 6.34 -6.70 -25.08
N GLN A 268 7.36 -6.48 -25.90
CA GLN A 268 7.98 -7.53 -26.72
C GLN A 268 8.95 -8.41 -25.91
N ALA A 269 9.31 -7.99 -24.69
CA ALA A 269 10.31 -8.65 -23.86
C ALA A 269 9.73 -9.32 -22.60
N GLY A 270 8.39 -9.44 -22.53
CA GLY A 270 7.66 -10.01 -21.40
C GLY A 270 7.44 -9.02 -20.27
N PHE A 271 7.20 -9.53 -19.06
CA PHE A 271 6.94 -8.71 -17.88
C PHE A 271 7.57 -9.26 -16.61
N LEU A 272 7.74 -8.38 -15.63
CA LEU A 272 8.04 -8.72 -14.24
C LEU A 272 6.85 -8.27 -13.39
N LEU A 273 6.36 -9.13 -12.49
CA LEU A 273 5.33 -8.78 -11.53
C LEU A 273 5.93 -8.73 -10.12
N LEU A 274 5.73 -7.62 -9.42
CA LEU A 274 5.83 -7.49 -7.97
C LEU A 274 4.42 -7.43 -7.41
N THR A 275 4.11 -8.22 -6.41
CA THR A 275 2.74 -8.35 -5.91
C THR A 275 2.71 -8.57 -4.41
N ALA A 276 1.68 -8.06 -3.74
CA ALA A 276 1.46 -8.29 -2.31
C ALA A 276 -0.03 -8.25 -1.95
N ASP A 277 -0.59 -9.40 -1.57
CA ASP A 277 -2.01 -9.56 -1.20
C ASP A 277 -2.15 -10.37 0.08
N LYS A 278 -3.34 -10.30 0.68
CA LYS A 278 -3.88 -11.40 1.46
C LYS A 278 -4.14 -12.58 0.51
N GLY A 279 -3.09 -13.32 0.19
CA GLY A 279 -3.14 -14.34 -0.86
C GLY A 279 -2.30 -15.57 -0.53
N ASP A 280 -2.59 -16.66 -1.22
CA ASP A 280 -1.97 -17.94 -0.96
C ASP A 280 -1.26 -18.56 -2.17
N HIS A 281 0.02 -18.88 -1.98
CA HIS A 281 0.88 -19.51 -2.99
C HIS A 281 1.05 -21.01 -2.75
N ARG A 282 0.56 -21.54 -1.63
CA ARG A 282 0.75 -22.93 -1.18
C ARG A 282 -0.52 -23.71 -1.41
N ILE A 283 -0.43 -24.82 -2.13
CA ILE A 283 -1.60 -25.66 -2.41
C ILE A 283 -2.20 -26.24 -1.12
N GLU A 284 -1.37 -26.49 -0.10
CA GLU A 284 -1.78 -27.09 1.16
C GLU A 284 -2.76 -26.21 1.94
N ASN A 285 -2.70 -24.89 1.75
CA ASN A 285 -3.62 -23.94 2.39
C ASN A 285 -5.00 -23.88 1.70
N TRP A 286 -5.13 -24.49 0.53
CA TRP A 286 -6.41 -24.67 -0.16
C TRP A 286 -7.08 -26.01 0.14
N GLU A 287 -6.39 -26.93 0.83
CA GLU A 287 -6.97 -28.20 1.26
C GLU A 287 -8.11 -27.98 2.27
N PHE A 288 -9.28 -28.52 1.98
CA PHE A 288 -10.49 -28.39 2.79
C PHE A 288 -10.91 -26.93 3.03
N ALA A 289 -10.56 -26.04 2.10
CA ALA A 289 -10.93 -24.64 2.20
C ALA A 289 -12.47 -24.47 2.18
N GLU A 290 -12.98 -23.78 3.19
CA GLU A 290 -14.37 -23.36 3.29
C GLU A 290 -14.71 -22.29 2.24
N PRO A 291 -15.98 -22.09 1.88
CA PRO A 291 -16.35 -21.01 0.97
C PRO A 291 -15.97 -19.64 1.55
N PRO A 292 -15.68 -18.64 0.70
CA PRO A 292 -15.19 -17.35 1.16
C PRO A 292 -16.21 -16.64 2.04
N GLU A 293 -15.72 -16.02 3.12
CA GLU A 293 -16.48 -15.06 3.90
C GLU A 293 -16.35 -13.68 3.26
N LEU A 294 -17.48 -12.99 3.05
CA LEU A 294 -17.48 -11.59 2.62
C LEU A 294 -17.45 -10.73 3.90
N ILE A 295 -16.28 -10.19 4.23
CA ILE A 295 -16.12 -9.24 5.34
C ILE A 295 -16.40 -7.84 4.79
N HIS A 296 -17.32 -7.09 5.43
CA HIS A 296 -17.83 -5.86 4.88
C HIS A 296 -17.45 -4.62 5.71
N HIS A 297 -16.64 -3.74 5.12
CA HIS A 297 -16.32 -2.40 5.66
C HIS A 297 -16.50 -1.33 4.57
N GLY A 298 -17.64 -1.38 3.85
CA GLY A 298 -17.89 -0.54 2.67
C GLY A 298 -17.28 -1.11 1.37
N SER A 299 -16.14 -1.79 1.46
CA SER A 299 -15.61 -2.73 0.46
C SER A 299 -15.42 -4.13 1.05
N PHE A 300 -15.02 -5.11 0.24
CA PHE A 300 -14.63 -6.44 0.69
C PHE A 300 -13.33 -6.91 0.00
N SER A 301 -12.63 -7.84 0.64
CA SER A 301 -11.45 -8.50 0.08
C SER A 301 -11.60 -10.02 0.22
N ILE A 302 -11.20 -10.77 -0.80
CA ILE A 302 -11.17 -12.24 -0.79
C ILE A 302 -9.73 -12.74 -0.97
N THR A 303 -9.42 -13.98 -0.57
CA THR A 303 -8.04 -14.49 -0.68
C THR A 303 -7.56 -14.51 -2.14
N ALA A 304 -6.44 -13.85 -2.45
CA ALA A 304 -5.82 -13.93 -3.76
C ALA A 304 -5.17 -15.30 -3.99
N ASN A 305 -5.39 -15.92 -5.15
CA ASN A 305 -4.83 -17.23 -5.46
C ASN A 305 -3.50 -17.14 -6.20
N TYR A 306 -2.44 -16.86 -5.45
CA TYR A 306 -1.08 -16.83 -5.97
C TYR A 306 -0.59 -18.21 -6.44
N HIS A 307 -1.13 -19.32 -5.91
CA HIS A 307 -0.78 -20.66 -6.38
C HIS A 307 -1.18 -20.84 -7.85
N ALA A 308 -2.41 -20.43 -8.22
CA ALA A 308 -2.86 -20.47 -9.60
C ALA A 308 -2.02 -19.55 -10.50
N ILE A 309 -1.77 -18.31 -10.06
CA ILE A 309 -0.95 -17.34 -10.81
C ILE A 309 0.46 -17.91 -11.05
N GLN A 310 1.12 -18.38 -10.00
CA GLN A 310 2.44 -19.01 -10.07
C GLN A 310 2.43 -20.19 -11.04
N HIS A 311 1.51 -21.14 -10.86
CA HIS A 311 1.46 -22.35 -11.67
C HIS A 311 1.29 -22.03 -13.16
N VAL A 312 0.37 -21.14 -13.51
CA VAL A 312 0.09 -20.78 -14.91
C VAL A 312 1.31 -20.15 -15.58
N PHE A 313 2.02 -19.24 -14.92
CA PHE A 313 3.19 -18.59 -15.52
C PHE A 313 4.44 -19.48 -15.51
N GLU A 314 4.63 -20.35 -14.51
CA GLU A 314 5.72 -21.34 -14.52
C GLU A 314 5.58 -22.33 -15.68
N GLN A 315 4.36 -22.76 -16.01
CA GLN A 315 4.10 -23.58 -17.21
C GLN A 315 4.49 -22.86 -18.51
N LYS A 316 4.52 -21.52 -18.50
CA LYS A 316 4.96 -20.69 -19.63
C LYS A 316 6.44 -20.32 -19.56
N GLY A 317 7.18 -20.83 -18.56
CA GLY A 317 8.63 -20.64 -18.42
C GLY A 317 9.04 -19.47 -17.52
N ALA A 318 8.11 -18.89 -16.75
CA ALA A 318 8.45 -17.88 -15.75
C ALA A 318 9.27 -18.49 -14.59
N ALA A 319 10.04 -17.64 -13.91
CA ALA A 319 10.55 -17.95 -12.57
C ALA A 319 9.73 -17.19 -11.53
N SER A 320 9.16 -17.91 -10.56
CA SER A 320 8.37 -17.32 -9.48
C SER A 320 9.14 -17.39 -8.17
N LEU A 321 9.09 -16.30 -7.40
CA LEU A 321 9.71 -16.16 -6.10
C LEU A 321 8.62 -15.86 -5.08
N PHE A 322 8.43 -16.80 -4.16
CA PHE A 322 7.62 -16.65 -2.95
C PHE A 322 8.46 -17.10 -1.74
N THR A 323 8.06 -16.71 -0.53
CA THR A 323 8.79 -17.06 0.70
C THR A 323 8.73 -18.57 0.96
N SER A 324 9.84 -19.19 1.39
CA SER A 324 9.83 -20.62 1.72
C SER A 324 9.30 -20.91 3.12
N HIS A 325 9.35 -19.92 4.01
CA HIS A 325 8.65 -19.95 5.29
C HIS A 325 7.18 -19.55 5.10
N HIS A 326 6.35 -19.82 6.11
CA HIS A 326 4.98 -19.35 6.12
C HIS A 326 4.96 -17.83 6.36
N TYR A 327 3.97 -17.17 5.76
CA TYR A 327 3.59 -15.79 6.03
C TYR A 327 2.34 -15.78 6.92
N ARG A 328 2.00 -14.62 7.48
CA ARG A 328 0.85 -14.45 8.39
C ARG A 328 -0.19 -13.48 7.86
N ASN A 329 0.25 -12.31 7.41
CA ASN A 329 -0.61 -11.16 7.12
C ASN A 329 -0.55 -10.76 5.64
N LEU A 330 0.62 -10.85 5.01
CA LEU A 330 0.87 -10.42 3.63
C LEU A 330 1.76 -11.42 2.90
N ASN A 331 1.32 -11.88 1.73
CA ASN A 331 2.12 -12.75 0.88
C ASN A 331 2.71 -11.92 -0.27
N VAL A 332 4.04 -11.79 -0.28
CA VAL A 332 4.76 -10.93 -1.24
C VAL A 332 5.45 -11.82 -2.27
N GLY A 333 5.16 -11.58 -3.55
CA GLY A 333 5.66 -12.37 -4.66
C GLY A 333 6.44 -11.55 -5.69
N CYS A 334 7.36 -12.22 -6.39
CA CYS A 334 8.00 -11.70 -7.59
C CYS A 334 7.99 -12.76 -8.70
N ILE A 335 7.37 -12.46 -9.85
CA ILE A 335 7.26 -13.39 -10.98
C ILE A 335 7.96 -12.77 -12.20
N LEU A 336 8.94 -13.49 -12.75
CA LEU A 336 9.73 -13.08 -13.90
C LEU A 336 9.28 -13.87 -15.13
N MET A 337 8.33 -13.31 -15.89
CA MET A 337 7.90 -13.84 -17.19
C MET A 337 8.75 -13.23 -18.30
N LEU A 338 10.03 -13.63 -18.33
CA LEU A 338 11.09 -13.03 -19.15
C LEU A 338 11.90 -14.11 -19.88
N GLN A 339 12.65 -13.72 -20.90
CA GLN A 339 13.64 -14.61 -21.50
C GLN A 339 14.75 -14.91 -20.49
N GLU A 340 15.06 -16.20 -20.28
CA GLU A 340 16.08 -16.67 -19.33
C GLU A 340 15.95 -16.03 -17.94
N PRO A 341 14.81 -16.22 -17.23
CA PRO A 341 14.49 -15.47 -16.03
C PRO A 341 15.50 -15.71 -14.89
N MET A 342 16.19 -16.86 -14.90
CA MET A 342 17.24 -17.17 -13.94
C MET A 342 18.50 -16.30 -14.08
N SER A 343 18.67 -15.59 -15.20
CA SER A 343 19.80 -14.68 -15.46
C SER A 343 19.65 -13.30 -14.80
N TYR A 344 18.47 -12.99 -14.24
CA TYR A 344 18.18 -11.77 -13.48
C TYR A 344 18.66 -11.94 -12.03
N ALA A 345 19.98 -11.99 -11.88
CA ALA A 345 20.63 -12.32 -10.61
C ALA A 345 20.43 -11.23 -9.56
N ASN A 346 20.49 -9.95 -9.94
CA ASN A 346 20.37 -8.84 -9.00
C ASN A 346 18.93 -8.71 -8.49
N THR A 347 17.93 -8.85 -9.37
CA THR A 347 16.51 -8.91 -8.96
C THR A 347 16.27 -10.05 -7.96
N ARG A 348 16.74 -11.26 -8.27
CA ARG A 348 16.55 -12.43 -7.41
C ARG A 348 17.28 -12.28 -6.06
N LEU A 349 18.47 -11.69 -6.06
CA LEU A 349 19.22 -11.40 -4.83
C LEU A 349 18.53 -10.34 -3.97
N ALA A 350 17.93 -9.31 -4.58
CA ALA A 350 17.14 -8.31 -3.88
C ALA A 350 15.92 -8.97 -3.21
N TYR A 351 15.15 -9.79 -3.94
CA TYR A 351 14.04 -10.56 -3.36
C TYR A 351 14.51 -11.42 -2.17
N GLN A 352 15.63 -12.13 -2.32
CA GLN A 352 16.19 -12.95 -1.24
C GLN A 352 16.48 -12.13 0.03
N ARG A 353 16.94 -10.88 -0.11
CA ARG A 353 17.37 -10.03 1.01
C ARG A 353 16.20 -9.30 1.67
N PHE A 354 15.28 -8.77 0.87
CA PHE A 354 14.26 -7.81 1.32
C PHE A 354 12.84 -8.39 1.37
N VAL A 355 12.66 -9.65 0.96
CA VAL A 355 11.39 -10.37 1.11
C VAL A 355 11.60 -11.70 1.81
N HIS A 356 12.47 -12.57 1.27
CA HIS A 356 12.59 -13.94 1.77
C HIS A 356 13.32 -14.07 3.12
N ARG A 357 14.34 -13.25 3.38
CA ARG A 357 15.11 -13.34 4.62
C ARG A 357 14.41 -12.63 5.78
N PHE A 358 13.85 -11.46 5.47
CA PHE A 358 13.07 -10.60 6.35
C PHE A 358 12.32 -9.63 5.46
N GLY A 359 10.99 -9.74 5.40
CA GLY A 359 10.16 -8.99 4.46
C GLY A 359 9.04 -8.18 5.08
N PRO A 360 8.15 -7.62 4.24
CA PRO A 360 6.98 -6.84 4.68
C PRO A 360 6.11 -7.52 5.73
N ASP A 361 5.88 -8.82 5.58
CA ASP A 361 5.09 -9.61 6.51
C ASP A 361 5.75 -9.78 7.89
N ASP A 362 7.06 -10.06 7.90
CA ASP A 362 7.83 -10.22 9.13
C ASP A 362 7.91 -8.88 9.88
N PHE A 363 8.16 -7.79 9.16
CA PHE A 363 8.19 -6.45 9.73
C PHE A 363 6.83 -6.09 10.34
N PHE A 364 5.73 -6.35 9.64
CA PHE A 364 4.40 -6.07 10.17
C PHE A 364 4.09 -6.91 11.42
N SER A 365 4.49 -8.18 11.46
CA SER A 365 4.34 -9.03 12.64
C SER A 365 5.13 -8.51 13.84
N ILE A 366 6.36 -8.00 13.62
CA ILE A 366 7.15 -7.36 14.69
C ILE A 366 6.56 -5.99 15.06
N LYS A 367 5.96 -5.26 14.12
CA LYS A 367 5.26 -4.02 14.41
C LYS A 367 4.08 -4.25 15.34
N GLU A 368 3.28 -5.29 15.16
CA GLU A 368 2.19 -5.61 16.09
C GLU A 368 2.72 -5.81 17.52
N TRP A 369 3.85 -6.50 17.66
CA TRP A 369 4.55 -6.62 18.94
C TRP A 369 5.09 -5.28 19.44
N PHE A 370 5.63 -4.44 18.56
CA PHE A 370 6.10 -3.11 18.92
C PHE A 370 4.98 -2.25 19.50
N ASP A 371 3.83 -2.21 18.83
CA ASP A 371 2.65 -1.46 19.25
C ASP A 371 2.13 -1.97 20.62
N GLU A 372 2.11 -3.28 20.85
CA GLU A 372 1.64 -3.88 22.13
C GLU A 372 2.56 -3.56 23.32
N TYR A 373 3.88 -3.46 23.10
CA TYR A 373 4.88 -3.35 24.17
C TYR A 373 5.62 -1.99 24.22
N LEU A 374 5.17 -1.00 23.45
CA LEU A 374 5.82 0.30 23.30
C LEU A 374 6.16 0.97 24.64
N ASP A 375 5.19 1.04 25.57
CA ASP A 375 5.33 1.70 26.88
C ASP A 375 6.41 1.09 27.80
N HIS A 376 6.90 -0.11 27.46
CA HIS A 376 7.96 -0.81 28.18
C HIS A 376 9.32 -0.73 27.50
N MET A 377 9.40 -0.14 26.30
CA MET A 377 10.63 -0.04 25.53
C MET A 377 11.52 1.11 26.01
N LYS A 378 12.82 0.91 25.84
CA LYS A 378 13.84 1.97 25.99
C LYS A 378 13.94 2.76 24.70
N LEU A 379 14.42 4.01 24.82
CA LEU A 379 14.58 4.90 23.68
C LEU A 379 15.46 4.28 22.57
N SER A 380 16.60 3.68 22.93
CA SER A 380 17.47 2.96 21.98
C SER A 380 16.75 1.86 21.18
N GLN A 381 15.74 1.19 21.75
CA GLN A 381 14.96 0.15 21.08
C GLN A 381 13.96 0.78 20.10
N ILE A 382 13.27 1.84 20.53
CA ILE A 382 12.36 2.63 19.69
C ILE A 382 13.10 3.19 18.48
N LEU A 383 14.23 3.86 18.70
CA LEU A 383 15.06 4.44 17.63
C LEU A 383 15.57 3.37 16.64
N SER A 384 15.95 2.19 17.15
CA SER A 384 16.41 1.10 16.28
C SER A 384 15.28 0.53 15.42
N PHE A 385 14.07 0.40 15.98
CA PHE A 385 12.91 -0.07 15.21
C PHE A 385 12.41 0.98 14.22
N TRP A 386 12.43 2.26 14.59
CA TRP A 386 12.09 3.36 13.69
C TRP A 386 13.03 3.44 12.50
N ARG A 387 14.35 3.28 12.72
CA ARG A 387 15.34 3.14 11.63
C ARG A 387 15.07 1.94 10.73
N LEU A 388 14.74 0.79 11.32
CA LEU A 388 14.40 -0.42 10.56
C LEU A 388 13.17 -0.20 9.66
N GLY A 389 12.19 0.55 10.15
CA GLY A 389 10.99 0.94 9.40
C GLY A 389 11.20 2.10 8.42
N GLY A 390 12.44 2.53 8.16
CA GLY A 390 12.74 3.62 7.22
C GLY A 390 12.29 4.99 7.71
N TYR A 391 12.34 5.23 9.02
CA TYR A 391 11.85 6.46 9.66
C TYR A 391 10.37 6.75 9.37
N ASP A 392 9.53 5.71 9.39
CA ASP A 392 8.09 5.80 9.15
C ASP A 392 7.36 6.78 10.09
N ALA A 393 6.44 7.55 9.51
CA ALA A 393 5.70 8.59 10.24
C ALA A 393 4.67 8.03 11.22
N GLN A 394 4.03 6.90 10.89
CA GLN A 394 3.07 6.27 11.79
C GLN A 394 3.78 5.70 13.03
N LEU A 395 4.92 5.04 12.85
CA LEU A 395 5.76 4.58 13.98
C LEU A 395 6.19 5.73 14.88
N PHE A 396 6.59 6.86 14.30
CA PHE A 396 6.93 8.06 15.07
C PHE A 396 5.73 8.57 15.88
N LEU A 397 4.57 8.73 15.23
CA LEU A 397 3.36 9.22 15.88
C LEU A 397 2.90 8.33 17.04
N GLN A 398 2.93 7.01 16.84
CA GLN A 398 2.62 6.04 17.89
C GLN A 398 3.62 6.16 19.05
N SER A 399 4.89 6.43 18.76
CA SER A 399 5.98 6.48 19.75
C SER A 399 6.13 7.84 20.44
N ALA A 400 5.57 8.92 19.90
CA ALA A 400 5.91 10.29 20.29
C ALA A 400 5.70 10.57 21.78
N ALA A 401 4.56 10.13 22.34
CA ALA A 401 4.25 10.32 23.75
C ALA A 401 5.24 9.58 24.67
N HIS A 402 5.59 8.34 24.33
CA HIS A 402 6.54 7.57 25.13
C HIS A 402 7.98 8.07 24.97
N MET A 403 8.38 8.48 23.76
CA MET A 403 9.68 9.14 23.54
C MET A 403 9.80 10.42 24.38
N SER A 404 8.75 11.23 24.45
CA SER A 404 8.71 12.43 25.29
C SER A 404 9.01 12.13 26.76
N ASN A 405 8.42 11.05 27.32
CA ASN A 405 8.70 10.62 28.70
C ASN A 405 10.16 10.18 28.92
N LEU A 406 10.83 9.67 27.86
CA LEU A 406 12.19 9.14 27.95
C LEU A 406 13.28 10.21 27.73
N ILE A 407 12.96 11.33 27.07
CA ILE A 407 13.91 12.40 26.73
C ILE A 407 14.65 12.93 27.97
N LEU A 408 13.96 13.10 29.11
CA LEU A 408 14.55 13.60 30.36
C LEU A 408 15.72 12.75 30.88
N THR A 409 15.78 11.48 30.48
CA THR A 409 16.84 10.54 30.87
C THR A 409 17.70 10.08 29.70
N SER A 410 17.49 10.66 28.51
CA SER A 410 18.21 10.32 27.28
C SER A 410 19.59 10.98 27.23
N SER A 411 20.43 10.45 26.35
CA SER A 411 21.77 10.98 26.10
C SER A 411 21.79 12.04 24.98
N ASP A 412 22.85 12.87 25.01
CA ASP A 412 23.48 13.57 23.88
C ASP A 412 23.15 12.99 22.50
N GLU A 413 23.58 11.74 22.34
CA GLU A 413 23.58 11.00 21.09
C GLU A 413 22.17 10.56 20.69
N GLU A 414 21.34 10.14 21.65
CA GLU A 414 19.94 9.76 21.38
C GLU A 414 19.10 10.98 20.96
N MET A 415 19.33 12.15 21.57
CA MET A 415 18.68 13.39 21.14
C MET A 415 19.09 13.78 19.72
N LEU A 416 20.36 13.62 19.36
CA LEU A 416 20.82 13.83 17.98
C LEU A 416 20.18 12.85 16.99
N ASP A 417 20.04 11.58 17.37
CA ASP A 417 19.36 10.54 16.58
C ASP A 417 17.87 10.87 16.35
N ILE A 418 17.16 11.35 17.38
CA ILE A 418 15.76 11.79 17.25
C ILE A 418 15.67 12.96 16.26
N ARG A 419 16.48 14.00 16.46
CA ARG A 419 16.49 15.19 15.60
C ARG A 419 16.74 14.82 14.13
N HIS A 420 17.74 13.99 13.88
CA HIS A 420 18.05 13.54 12.53
C HIS A 420 16.94 12.66 11.93
N GLY A 421 16.37 11.76 12.73
CA GLY A 421 15.26 10.92 12.33
C GLY A 421 14.01 11.72 11.95
N ILE A 422 13.70 12.79 12.69
CA ILE A 422 12.58 13.69 12.37
C ILE A 422 12.76 14.34 10.98
N GLN A 423 13.98 14.76 10.65
CA GLN A 423 14.28 15.33 9.34
C GLN A 423 14.11 14.30 8.22
N LEU A 424 14.69 13.10 8.39
CA LEU A 424 14.56 12.01 7.41
C LEU A 424 13.12 11.57 7.20
N MET A 425 12.36 11.42 8.30
CA MET A 425 10.93 11.11 8.26
C MET A 425 10.16 12.19 7.50
N TRP A 426 10.40 13.47 7.80
CA TRP A 426 9.67 14.57 7.19
C TRP A 426 9.95 14.67 5.68
N ASP A 427 11.19 14.47 5.25
CA ASP A 427 11.56 14.43 3.84
C ASP A 427 10.94 13.21 3.11
N GLY A 428 10.69 12.12 3.84
CA GLY A 428 10.02 10.91 3.37
C GLY A 428 8.51 10.89 3.61
N TYR A 429 7.90 11.96 4.09
CA TYR A 429 6.48 11.98 4.42
C TYR A 429 5.61 12.26 3.19
N TYR A 430 4.57 11.45 3.01
CA TYR A 430 3.53 11.65 2.00
C TYR A 430 2.27 12.18 2.69
N PRO A 431 2.02 13.50 2.67
CA PRO A 431 0.91 14.08 3.41
C PRO A 431 -0.44 13.59 2.87
N MET A 432 -1.28 13.10 3.77
CA MET A 432 -2.69 12.86 3.47
C MET A 432 -3.55 13.67 4.45
N GLU A 433 -4.87 13.68 4.27
CA GLU A 433 -5.80 14.22 5.28
C GLU A 433 -5.84 13.26 6.49
N GLU A 434 -4.75 13.23 7.24
CA GLU A 434 -4.58 12.37 8.41
C GLU A 434 -5.18 13.03 9.66
N LYS A 435 -5.71 12.19 10.57
CA LYS A 435 -6.29 12.65 11.85
C LYS A 435 -5.25 13.26 12.79
N HIS A 436 -3.99 12.87 12.65
CA HIS A 436 -2.91 13.24 13.56
C HIS A 436 -1.99 14.26 12.90
N ASP A 437 -1.67 15.34 13.60
CA ASP A 437 -0.76 16.35 13.10
C ASP A 437 0.70 15.95 13.35
N LEU A 438 1.34 15.41 12.30
CA LEU A 438 2.73 15.00 12.34
C LEU A 438 3.69 16.15 12.68
N ALA A 439 3.44 17.34 12.14
CA ALA A 439 4.31 18.48 12.35
C ALA A 439 4.22 18.96 13.80
N LEU A 440 3.02 18.98 14.39
CA LEU A 440 2.83 19.28 15.80
C LEU A 440 3.58 18.27 16.68
N ALA A 441 3.47 16.97 16.40
CA ALA A 441 4.19 15.94 17.16
C ALA A 441 5.73 16.13 17.07
N CYS A 442 6.25 16.47 15.89
CA CYS A 442 7.67 16.80 15.71
C CYS A 442 8.07 18.04 16.54
N GLY A 443 7.30 19.12 16.43
CA GLY A 443 7.56 20.38 17.13
C GLY A 443 7.56 20.21 18.66
N MET A 444 6.60 19.44 19.18
CA MET A 444 6.53 19.12 20.61
C MET A 444 7.77 18.36 21.08
N LEU A 445 8.21 17.34 20.34
CA LEU A 445 9.38 16.57 20.74
C LEU A 445 10.68 17.39 20.68
N LEU A 446 10.84 18.21 19.64
CA LEU A 446 11.98 19.14 19.50
C LEU A 446 11.99 20.21 20.59
N TYR A 447 10.81 20.70 21.00
CA TYR A 447 10.67 21.62 22.12
C TYR A 447 11.16 21.00 23.44
N GLU A 448 10.76 19.76 23.75
CA GLU A 448 11.22 19.04 24.95
C GLU A 448 12.75 18.82 24.94
N MET A 449 13.36 18.74 23.75
CA MET A 449 14.82 18.68 23.56
C MET A 449 15.51 20.05 23.58
N CYS A 450 14.78 21.13 23.87
CA CYS A 450 15.25 22.52 23.86
C CYS A 450 15.78 22.99 22.49
N LEU A 451 15.31 22.39 21.38
CA LEU A 451 15.66 22.77 20.01
C LEU A 451 14.64 23.77 19.45
N TYR A 452 14.60 24.97 20.04
CA TYR A 452 13.51 25.93 19.86
C TYR A 452 13.33 26.43 18.42
N GLU A 453 14.41 26.71 17.67
CA GLU A 453 14.30 27.17 16.27
C GLU A 453 13.68 26.10 15.36
N GLU A 454 14.06 24.84 15.53
CA GLU A 454 13.51 23.73 14.75
C GLU A 454 12.07 23.40 15.19
N ALA A 455 11.79 23.46 16.49
CA ALA A 455 10.44 23.31 17.00
C ALA A 455 9.48 24.34 16.37
N LEU A 456 9.87 25.62 16.31
CA LEU A 456 9.10 26.66 15.62
C LEU A 456 8.86 26.35 14.16
N ALA A 457 9.88 25.90 13.42
CA ALA A 457 9.72 25.54 12.01
C ALA A 457 8.66 24.44 11.80
N PHE A 458 8.56 23.49 12.73
CA PHE A 458 7.52 22.45 12.68
C PHE A 458 6.16 22.94 13.18
N PHE A 459 6.10 23.78 14.22
CA PHE A 459 4.86 24.42 14.64
C PHE A 459 4.27 25.31 13.53
N GLU A 460 5.08 25.97 12.71
CA GLU A 460 4.62 26.73 11.54
C GLU A 460 4.08 25.84 10.41
N ARG A 461 4.65 24.64 10.24
CA ARG A 461 4.23 23.66 9.20
C ARG A 461 2.95 22.93 9.57
N SER A 462 2.68 22.81 10.86
CA SER A 462 1.45 22.22 11.36
C SER A 462 0.26 23.04 10.87
N LYS A 463 -0.65 22.35 10.15
CA LYS A 463 -1.86 22.94 9.60
C LYS A 463 -2.89 23.02 10.72
N HIS A 464 -2.58 23.81 11.74
CA HIS A 464 -3.43 23.98 12.91
C HIS A 464 -4.84 24.37 12.46
N ASP A 465 -5.84 23.65 12.95
CA ASP A 465 -7.10 24.31 13.22
C ASP A 465 -6.84 25.13 14.49
N GLU A 466 -6.26 26.34 14.34
CA GLU A 466 -5.90 27.25 15.45
C GLU A 466 -6.99 27.33 16.56
N PRO A 467 -8.31 27.27 16.28
CA PRO A 467 -9.35 27.23 17.30
C PRO A 467 -9.32 26.03 18.27
N ASN A 468 -8.63 24.94 17.91
CA ASN A 468 -8.64 23.66 18.65
C ASN A 468 -7.31 23.34 19.36
N LEU A 469 -6.32 24.23 19.28
CA LEU A 469 -5.06 24.05 20.02
C LEU A 469 -5.28 24.23 21.54
N SER A 470 -4.55 23.45 22.33
CA SER A 470 -4.57 23.57 23.78
C SER A 470 -3.75 24.78 24.26
N SER A 471 -4.06 25.29 25.45
CA SER A 471 -3.26 26.29 26.15
C SER A 471 -1.79 25.88 26.25
N ALA A 472 -1.52 24.60 26.51
CA ALA A 472 -0.17 24.05 26.61
C ALA A 472 0.64 24.17 25.30
N VAL A 473 0.02 23.92 24.14
CA VAL A 473 0.73 24.08 22.85
C VAL A 473 1.07 25.55 22.58
N PHE A 474 0.12 26.47 22.80
CA PHE A 474 0.40 27.89 22.66
C PHE A 474 1.48 28.38 23.62
N TYR A 475 1.48 27.87 24.86
CA TYR A 475 2.53 28.16 25.83
C TYR A 475 3.91 27.65 25.35
N ASN A 476 3.99 26.42 24.82
CA ASN A 476 5.24 25.88 24.28
C ASN A 476 5.77 26.71 23.10
N ILE A 477 4.89 27.15 22.20
CA ILE A 477 5.26 28.06 21.10
C ILE A 477 5.77 29.40 21.65
N ALA A 478 5.12 29.95 22.67
CA ALA A 478 5.55 31.20 23.32
C ALA A 478 6.94 31.08 23.93
N ILE A 479 7.24 29.98 24.62
CA ILE A 479 8.58 29.69 25.16
C ILE A 479 9.60 29.59 24.03
N CYS A 480 9.29 28.89 22.94
CA CYS A 480 10.21 28.83 21.80
C CYS A 480 10.55 30.23 21.27
N TYR A 481 9.55 31.09 21.07
CA TYR A 481 9.77 32.46 20.61
C TYR A 481 10.58 33.30 21.61
N TYR A 482 10.35 33.12 22.91
CA TYR A 482 11.11 33.79 23.95
C TYR A 482 12.60 33.39 23.91
N GLU A 483 12.89 32.09 23.81
CA GLU A 483 14.26 31.56 23.81
C GLU A 483 15.05 31.95 22.54
N VAL A 484 14.37 32.12 21.39
CA VAL A 484 15.01 32.65 20.17
C VAL A 484 15.06 34.19 20.13
N GLY A 485 14.59 34.86 21.19
CA GLY A 485 14.66 36.32 21.35
C GLY A 485 13.57 37.12 20.60
N ASN A 486 12.53 36.47 20.09
CA ASN A 486 11.39 37.13 19.46
C ASN A 486 10.29 37.42 20.50
N VAL A 487 10.49 38.51 21.24
CA VAL A 487 9.59 38.95 22.33
C VAL A 487 8.17 39.26 21.85
N GLU A 488 8.01 39.81 20.65
CA GLU A 488 6.70 40.17 20.11
C GLU A 488 5.82 38.93 19.90
N CYS A 489 6.36 37.91 19.22
CA CYS A 489 5.64 36.64 19.03
C CYS A 489 5.46 35.89 20.36
N ALA A 490 6.47 35.90 21.24
CA ALA A 490 6.34 35.29 22.57
C ALA A 490 5.15 35.90 23.35
N MET A 491 4.98 37.22 23.29
CA MET A 491 3.88 37.93 23.95
C MET A 491 2.52 37.54 23.34
N ASP A 492 2.40 37.51 22.01
CA ASP A 492 1.15 37.12 21.34
C ASP A 492 0.71 35.71 21.73
N TYR A 493 1.62 34.74 21.63
CA TYR A 493 1.33 33.34 21.95
C TYR A 493 1.05 33.11 23.44
N THR A 494 1.70 33.89 24.33
CA THR A 494 1.37 33.88 25.77
C THR A 494 -0.06 34.35 26.01
N HIS A 495 -0.49 35.42 25.35
CA HIS A 495 -1.87 35.89 25.45
C HIS A 495 -2.89 34.90 24.89
N ARG A 496 -2.57 34.21 23.78
CA ARG A 496 -3.41 33.14 23.22
C ARG A 496 -3.57 31.97 24.21
N ALA A 497 -2.49 31.54 24.85
CA ALA A 497 -2.55 30.50 25.89
C ALA A 497 -3.47 30.90 27.05
N LEU A 498 -3.32 32.14 27.56
CA LEU A 498 -4.14 32.67 28.65
C LEU A 498 -5.60 32.96 28.26
N ALA A 499 -5.88 33.18 26.97
CA ALA A 499 -7.25 33.33 26.48
C ALA A 499 -8.03 32.01 26.58
N ILE A 500 -7.34 30.87 26.43
CA ILE A 500 -7.91 29.53 26.56
C ILE A 500 -7.94 29.09 28.02
N GLU A 501 -6.83 29.29 28.74
CA GLU A 501 -6.68 28.92 30.15
C GLU A 501 -6.11 30.10 30.95
N PRO A 502 -6.98 30.97 31.52
CA PRO A 502 -6.54 32.17 32.23
C PRO A 502 -5.65 31.92 33.45
N GLU A 503 -5.75 30.72 34.04
CA GLU A 503 -5.01 30.30 35.23
C GLU A 503 -3.75 29.49 34.89
N HIS A 504 -3.34 29.43 33.62
CA HIS A 504 -2.14 28.69 33.21
C HIS A 504 -0.88 29.33 33.81
N GLU A 505 -0.35 28.71 34.87
CA GLU A 505 0.73 29.25 35.71
C GLU A 505 1.97 29.66 34.89
N GLY A 506 2.45 28.77 34.00
CA GLY A 506 3.63 29.05 33.16
C GLY A 506 3.47 30.27 32.25
N ALA A 507 2.30 30.43 31.61
CA ALA A 507 2.01 31.55 30.73
C ALA A 507 1.88 32.86 31.51
N LEU A 508 1.29 32.84 32.71
CA LEU A 508 1.25 34.02 33.59
C LEU A 508 2.66 34.48 34.02
N ASP A 509 3.54 33.52 34.32
CA ASP A 509 4.92 33.83 34.70
C ASP A 509 5.72 34.36 33.50
N LEU A 510 5.57 33.75 32.32
CA LEU A 510 6.18 34.26 31.09
C LEU A 510 5.70 35.68 30.77
N LEU A 511 4.39 35.96 30.90
CA LEU A 511 3.83 37.29 30.67
C LEU A 511 4.48 38.36 31.58
N ARG A 512 4.76 38.02 32.85
CA ARG A 512 5.45 38.93 33.78
C ARG A 512 6.88 39.22 33.33
N VAL A 513 7.59 38.21 32.82
CA VAL A 513 8.96 38.36 32.29
C VAL A 513 8.97 39.23 31.03
N LEU A 514 8.03 39.02 30.11
CA LEU A 514 7.96 39.75 28.85
C LEU A 514 7.48 41.22 29.00
N SER A 515 6.87 41.56 30.12
CA SER A 515 6.30 42.91 30.38
C SER A 515 7.29 43.88 31.06
N VAL A 516 8.53 43.45 31.31
CA VAL A 516 9.62 44.24 31.91
C VAL A 516 10.57 44.71 30.82
#